data_AF-A0A7G6A9E3-F1
#
_entry.id   AF-A0A7G6A9E3-F1
#
_cell.length_a   1.000
_cell.length_b   1.000
_cell.length_c   1.000
_cell.angle_alpha   90.00
_cell.angle_beta   90.00
_cell.angle_gamma   90.00
#
_symmetry.space_group_name_H-M   'P 1'
#
loop_
_entity.id
_entity.type
_entity.pdbx_description
1 polymer ?
#
loop_
_entity_poly.entity_id
_entity_poly.type
_entity_poly.pdbx_seq_one_letter_code
_entity_poly.pdbx_strand_id
1 'polypeptide(L)'
;MLWIKNCTKARSCRLATLDAFAPVNTFLSEKMKPTGTNKLGRALRMLFVLAFANPEAIAGASDCVSLPIYNGHPQEVRGYVKAIGEYCLRQDINAVKRFDVHSGTFKAFDGEGLISISQSPEGNMEATGGAINYRIELGGHRLTAEAEEMVGIENRSGRVGVAVRNGFIAVPGNTKANRGISFRADSTPLNLGKRQCPIGIIKCEDIPSSQTVDGRSPTYGETNYVIEKMVIHAGWRGVDVGGRNNVLRDSVIEVAGRVAVFQFGPNAVIENNTFVVHGKGETGAFDAVLKLRDAHGAVVRNNTFIFKGGLFTRAPAAINLLDSKDVRIEGNTFKGFDQKVRANGDSTYTLK
;
A
#
# COMPACT_ATOMS: atom_id res chain seq x y z
N MET A 1 -50.90 -21.95 -3.54
CA MET A 1 -50.57 -22.76 -2.35
C MET A 1 -49.76 -21.86 -1.42
N LEU A 2 -50.26 -21.33 -0.29
CA LEU A 2 -51.49 -21.58 0.47
C LEU A 2 -51.59 -22.99 1.09
N TRP A 3 -51.20 -23.10 2.36
CA TRP A 3 -51.92 -23.66 3.53
C TRP A 3 -51.30 -22.92 4.76
N ILE A 4 -51.95 -22.26 5.74
CA ILE A 4 -53.22 -22.46 6.50
C ILE A 4 -53.07 -23.60 7.53
N LYS A 5 -53.27 -23.44 8.86
CA LYS A 5 -53.65 -22.27 9.72
C LYS A 5 -53.27 -22.50 11.20
N ASN A 6 -53.24 -21.41 11.97
CA ASN A 6 -53.57 -21.25 13.41
C ASN A 6 -53.35 -22.39 14.44
N CYS A 7 -52.62 -22.07 15.51
CA CYS A 7 -52.99 -22.48 16.88
C CYS A 7 -53.62 -21.28 17.62
N THR A 8 -54.64 -21.51 18.44
CA THR A 8 -55.46 -20.46 19.07
C THR A 8 -55.39 -20.43 20.60
N LYS A 9 -55.56 -19.23 21.17
CA LYS A 9 -55.92 -18.95 22.59
C LYS A 9 -54.91 -19.37 23.67
N ALA A 10 -53.98 -18.45 23.92
CA ALA A 10 -53.56 -17.96 25.23
C ALA A 10 -53.81 -18.82 26.50
N ARG A 11 -52.72 -19.30 27.11
CA ARG A 11 -52.42 -19.11 28.55
C ARG A 11 -50.94 -19.35 28.86
N SER A 12 -50.32 -18.40 29.57
CA SER A 12 -49.10 -18.53 30.40
C SER A 12 -47.98 -19.51 29.98
N CYS A 13 -46.92 -18.96 29.38
CA CYS A 13 -45.53 -19.31 29.75
C CYS A 13 -44.76 -18.01 30.03
N ARG A 14 -44.05 -17.94 31.17
CA ARG A 14 -43.18 -16.80 31.52
C ARG A 14 -41.76 -17.03 30.99
N LEU A 15 -40.98 -15.95 30.90
CA LEU A 15 -39.56 -16.00 30.54
C LEU A 15 -38.77 -16.87 31.52
N ALA A 16 -37.79 -17.62 31.00
CA ALA A 16 -36.68 -18.10 31.80
C ALA A 16 -35.57 -17.04 31.78
N THR A 17 -35.35 -16.37 32.91
CA THR A 17 -34.20 -15.48 33.14
C THR A 17 -32.96 -16.31 33.44
N LEU A 18 -31.80 -15.91 32.91
CA LEU A 18 -30.50 -16.51 33.22
C LEU A 18 -29.48 -15.43 33.59
N ASP A 19 -29.60 -14.91 34.82
CA ASP A 19 -28.58 -14.13 35.51
C ASP A 19 -28.02 -14.96 36.68
N ALA A 20 -26.70 -15.17 36.71
CA ALA A 20 -25.96 -15.54 37.92
C ALA A 20 -24.43 -15.39 37.71
N PHE A 21 -23.82 -14.37 38.31
CA PHE A 21 -22.38 -14.36 38.60
C PHE A 21 -22.11 -15.17 39.89
N ALA A 22 -21.01 -15.92 39.94
CA ALA A 22 -20.40 -16.38 41.20
C ALA A 22 -18.89 -16.64 41.02
N PRO A 23 -18.00 -15.97 41.79
CA PRO A 23 -16.56 -16.26 41.82
C PRO A 23 -16.17 -17.19 42.98
N VAL A 24 -15.02 -17.88 42.87
CA VAL A 24 -14.47 -18.73 43.94
C VAL A 24 -12.95 -18.50 44.07
N ASN A 25 -12.54 -17.95 45.23
CA ASN A 25 -11.19 -18.13 45.79
C ASN A 25 -11.21 -19.43 46.64
N THR A 26 -10.12 -20.12 47.01
CA THR A 26 -8.66 -19.89 46.87
C THR A 26 -8.03 -21.32 46.67
N PHE A 27 -6.88 -21.81 47.15
CA PHE A 27 -5.73 -21.33 47.96
C PHE A 27 -4.53 -22.25 47.64
N LEU A 28 -3.32 -21.71 47.43
CA LEU A 28 -2.04 -22.32 47.86
C LEU A 28 -0.86 -21.37 47.59
N SER A 29 0.06 -21.24 48.55
CA SER A 29 1.25 -20.41 48.43
C SER A 29 2.46 -21.08 49.07
N GLU A 30 3.48 -21.42 48.29
CA GLU A 30 4.77 -21.92 48.80
C GLU A 30 5.97 -21.14 48.25
N LYS A 31 6.57 -20.36 49.16
CA LYS A 31 8.00 -20.09 49.34
C LYS A 31 8.93 -20.32 48.12
N MET A 32 9.47 -19.22 47.58
CA MET A 32 10.89 -19.17 47.22
C MET A 32 11.55 -17.95 47.87
N LYS A 33 12.72 -18.16 48.49
CA LYS A 33 13.58 -17.10 49.01
C LYS A 33 14.69 -16.79 47.99
N PRO A 34 14.83 -15.54 47.49
CA PRO A 34 16.04 -15.12 46.81
C PRO A 34 17.11 -14.71 47.82
N THR A 35 18.11 -15.57 48.05
CA THR A 35 19.36 -15.21 48.75
C THR A 35 20.48 -15.01 47.75
N GLY A 36 21.36 -14.03 47.98
CA GLY A 36 22.61 -13.90 47.22
C GLY A 36 22.67 -12.63 46.37
N THR A 37 23.22 -11.58 46.96
CA THR A 37 23.72 -10.40 46.26
C THR A 37 24.74 -10.77 45.20
N ASN A 38 24.69 -10.14 44.03
CA ASN A 38 25.91 -9.64 43.39
C ASN A 38 25.64 -8.35 42.61
N LYS A 39 26.60 -7.42 42.67
CA LYS A 39 26.56 -6.11 42.01
C LYS A 39 27.38 -6.15 40.71
N LEU A 40 27.29 -5.06 39.93
CA LEU A 40 28.10 -4.74 38.75
C LEU A 40 27.92 -5.65 37.51
N GLY A 41 27.13 -5.16 36.56
CA GLY A 41 27.06 -5.62 35.18
C GLY A 41 26.46 -4.50 34.34
N ARG A 42 27.30 -3.62 33.79
CA ARG A 42 26.86 -2.32 33.21
C ARG A 42 25.85 -2.51 32.09
N ALA A 43 24.80 -1.67 32.10
CA ALA A 43 23.76 -1.67 31.09
C ALA A 43 24.31 -1.34 29.69
N LEU A 44 24.00 -2.19 28.72
CA LEU A 44 24.16 -1.88 27.29
C LEU A 44 22.78 -1.63 26.66
N ARG A 45 22.13 -0.54 27.07
CA ARG A 45 20.98 -0.02 26.32
C ARG A 45 21.49 0.51 24.98
N MET A 46 21.35 -0.26 23.90
CA MET A 46 21.49 0.25 22.53
C MET A 46 20.38 1.26 22.24
N LEU A 47 20.62 2.51 22.62
CA LEU A 47 19.80 3.65 22.24
C LEU A 47 20.11 3.95 20.76
N PHE A 48 19.45 3.24 19.85
CA PHE A 48 19.50 3.53 18.43
C PHE A 48 18.77 4.86 18.16
N VAL A 49 19.49 5.96 18.35
CA VAL A 49 19.04 7.30 17.96
C VAL A 49 19.00 7.33 16.43
N LEU A 50 17.84 6.99 15.86
CA LEU A 50 17.51 7.35 14.50
C LEU A 50 17.35 8.87 14.45
N ALA A 51 18.49 9.55 14.30
CA ALA A 51 18.57 10.96 14.00
C ALA A 51 18.05 11.19 12.57
N PHE A 52 16.73 11.18 12.42
CA PHE A 52 16.05 11.84 11.32
C PHE A 52 16.26 13.35 11.48
N ALA A 53 17.46 13.80 11.14
CA ALA A 53 17.69 15.18 10.79
C ALA A 53 16.82 15.45 9.56
N ASN A 54 15.66 16.07 9.78
CA ASN A 54 14.90 16.66 8.69
C ASN A 54 15.81 17.73 8.08
N PRO A 55 16.27 17.59 6.81
CA PRO A 55 16.78 18.76 6.13
C PRO A 55 15.59 19.72 6.01
N GLU A 56 15.73 20.93 6.56
CA GLU A 56 14.79 22.01 6.25
C GLU A 56 14.95 22.28 4.76
N ALA A 57 14.01 21.73 3.97
CA ALA A 57 14.05 21.82 2.54
C ALA A 57 13.84 23.29 2.16
N ILE A 58 14.94 23.96 1.78
CA ILE A 58 14.90 25.32 1.25
C ILE A 58 14.07 25.25 -0.04
N ALA A 59 12.80 25.59 0.08
CA ALA A 59 11.83 25.59 -0.99
C ALA A 59 12.14 26.75 -1.94
N GLY A 60 13.12 26.54 -2.82
CA GLY A 60 13.27 27.35 -4.01
C GLY A 60 11.93 27.37 -4.74
N ALA A 61 11.37 28.56 -4.93
CA ALA A 61 10.03 28.73 -5.45
C ALA A 61 9.95 28.23 -6.90
N SER A 62 9.49 27.00 -7.08
CA SER A 62 9.22 26.42 -8.38
C SER A 62 8.03 27.11 -9.05
N ASP A 63 8.14 27.30 -10.37
CA ASP A 63 7.13 27.90 -11.27
C ASP A 63 5.94 26.95 -11.55
N CYS A 64 5.52 26.25 -10.50
CA CYS A 64 4.44 25.27 -10.51
C CYS A 64 3.10 25.89 -10.10
N VAL A 65 2.04 25.48 -10.77
CA VAL A 65 0.66 25.85 -10.46
C VAL A 65 0.32 25.36 -9.05
N SER A 66 -0.33 26.18 -8.23
CA SER A 66 -0.83 25.71 -6.94
C SER A 66 -1.85 24.59 -7.19
N LEU A 67 -1.64 23.42 -6.57
CA LEU A 67 -2.57 22.30 -6.67
C LEU A 67 -3.98 22.77 -6.28
N PRO A 68 -5.00 22.60 -7.14
CA PRO A 68 -6.37 22.97 -6.80
C PRO A 68 -6.88 22.10 -5.65
N ILE A 69 -7.05 22.69 -4.47
CA ILE A 69 -7.64 22.05 -3.31
C ILE A 69 -9.11 22.46 -3.24
N TYR A 70 -10.00 21.48 -3.36
CA TYR A 70 -11.41 21.66 -3.10
C TYR A 70 -11.65 21.76 -1.59
N ASN A 71 -12.29 22.84 -1.17
CA ASN A 71 -12.67 23.14 0.22
C ASN A 71 -14.16 23.50 0.31
N GLY A 72 -15.01 22.96 -0.57
CA GLY A 72 -16.45 23.28 -0.64
C GLY A 72 -17.22 22.92 0.65
N HIS A 73 -16.66 22.00 1.44
CA HIS A 73 -16.95 21.87 2.86
C HIS A 73 -15.62 21.92 3.64
N PRO A 74 -15.57 22.41 4.91
CA PRO A 74 -14.34 22.45 5.76
C PRO A 74 -13.78 21.07 6.17
N GLN A 75 -14.14 20.05 5.40
CA GLN A 75 -14.27 18.65 5.77
C GLN A 75 -13.93 17.73 4.58
N GLU A 76 -13.83 18.30 3.37
CA GLU A 76 -13.66 17.64 2.07
C GLU A 76 -12.34 18.04 1.37
N VAL A 77 -11.33 18.43 2.16
CA VAL A 77 -10.03 18.92 1.68
C VAL A 77 -9.38 17.89 0.74
N ARG A 78 -9.40 18.18 -0.57
CA ARG A 78 -8.93 17.24 -1.62
C ARG A 78 -8.25 17.95 -2.78
N GLY A 79 -7.09 17.43 -3.19
CA GLY A 79 -6.36 17.92 -4.35
C GLY A 79 -6.84 17.29 -5.66
N TYR A 80 -7.03 18.08 -6.71
CA TYR A 80 -7.45 17.58 -8.04
C TYR A 80 -6.52 18.02 -9.16
N VAL A 81 -5.90 17.05 -9.83
CA VAL A 81 -5.09 17.26 -11.04
C VAL A 81 -5.95 16.93 -12.27
N LYS A 82 -6.31 17.95 -13.05
CA LYS A 82 -7.25 17.85 -14.19
C LYS A 82 -6.62 18.03 -15.57
N ALA A 83 -5.41 18.57 -15.65
CA ALA A 83 -4.73 18.93 -16.89
C ALA A 83 -3.23 18.55 -16.82
N ILE A 84 -2.58 18.55 -17.99
CA ILE A 84 -1.13 18.42 -18.13
C ILE A 84 -0.46 19.66 -17.52
N GLY A 85 0.64 19.48 -16.78
CA GLY A 85 1.37 20.57 -16.15
C GLY A 85 2.15 20.18 -14.90
N GLU A 86 2.82 21.18 -14.31
CA GLU A 86 3.52 21.07 -13.04
C GLU A 86 2.71 21.70 -11.90
N TYR A 87 2.46 20.93 -10.86
CA TYR A 87 1.66 21.30 -9.71
C TYR A 87 2.49 21.22 -8.43
N CYS A 88 2.37 22.22 -7.56
CA CYS A 88 2.87 22.15 -6.20
C CYS A 88 1.74 22.15 -5.19
N LEU A 89 1.82 21.25 -4.21
CA LEU A 89 1.09 21.39 -2.98
C LEU A 89 1.64 22.60 -2.18
N ARG A 90 0.75 23.40 -1.58
CA ARG A 90 1.11 24.63 -0.83
C ARG A 90 0.62 24.62 0.63
N GLN A 91 -0.03 23.54 1.05
CA GLN A 91 -0.55 23.30 2.41
C GLN A 91 -0.74 21.80 2.62
N ASP A 92 -0.76 21.33 3.86
CA ASP A 92 -1.08 19.93 4.14
C ASP A 92 -2.56 19.60 3.83
N ILE A 93 -2.84 18.34 3.51
CA ILE A 93 -4.18 17.80 3.30
C ILE A 93 -4.44 16.72 4.36
N ASN A 94 -5.41 16.95 5.24
CA ASN A 94 -5.80 16.01 6.29
C ASN A 94 -7.28 15.59 6.17
N ALA A 95 -7.54 14.32 5.87
CA ALA A 95 -8.87 13.73 5.86
C ALA A 95 -9.18 13.07 7.22
N VAL A 96 -9.92 13.80 8.06
CA VAL A 96 -10.36 13.34 9.38
C VAL A 96 -11.41 12.22 9.30
N LYS A 97 -11.45 11.34 10.30
CA LYS A 97 -12.34 10.17 10.35
C LYS A 97 -13.78 10.56 10.72
N ARG A 98 -14.76 10.09 9.95
CA ARG A 98 -16.18 10.50 10.04
C ARG A 98 -17.12 9.31 10.07
N PHE A 99 -18.13 9.33 10.93
CA PHE A 99 -19.14 8.28 10.96
C PHE A 99 -20.16 8.50 9.84
N ASP A 100 -20.21 7.57 8.89
CA ASP A 100 -21.26 7.51 7.88
C ASP A 100 -22.43 6.69 8.41
N VAL A 101 -23.57 7.36 8.59
CA VAL A 101 -24.81 6.77 9.10
C VAL A 101 -25.47 5.79 8.13
N HIS A 102 -25.11 5.81 6.83
CA HIS A 102 -25.68 4.92 5.82
C HIS A 102 -24.93 3.58 5.73
N SER A 103 -23.59 3.58 5.83
CA SER A 103 -22.82 2.34 5.98
C SER A 103 -22.73 1.82 7.42
N GLY A 104 -22.95 2.68 8.41
CA GLY A 104 -22.70 2.37 9.83
C GLY A 104 -21.21 2.25 10.16
N THR A 105 -20.32 2.77 9.31
CA THR A 105 -18.87 2.68 9.43
C THR A 105 -18.20 4.05 9.46
N PHE A 106 -16.94 4.09 9.85
CA PHE A 106 -16.15 5.32 9.82
C PHE A 106 -15.37 5.45 8.50
N LYS A 107 -15.82 6.35 7.62
CA LYS A 107 -15.15 6.70 6.35
C LYS A 107 -14.51 8.09 6.44
N ALA A 108 -13.77 8.49 5.41
CA ALA A 108 -13.65 9.91 5.10
C ALA A 108 -14.74 10.23 4.08
N PHE A 109 -14.54 9.77 2.84
CA PHE A 109 -15.55 9.70 1.76
C PHE A 109 -15.20 8.49 0.88
N ASP A 110 -16.17 7.89 0.20
CA ASP A 110 -15.93 6.64 -0.52
C ASP A 110 -14.91 6.77 -1.67
N GLY A 111 -13.88 5.92 -1.63
CA GLY A 111 -13.06 5.49 -2.75
C GLY A 111 -12.05 6.46 -3.39
N GLU A 112 -12.12 7.79 -3.22
CA GLU A 112 -11.14 8.71 -3.86
C GLU A 112 -9.90 9.02 -3.01
N GLY A 113 -8.74 9.17 -3.67
CA GLY A 113 -7.49 9.57 -3.03
C GLY A 113 -7.43 11.04 -2.60
N LEU A 114 -6.60 11.34 -1.60
CA LEU A 114 -6.38 12.70 -1.05
C LEU A 114 -5.92 13.69 -2.13
N ILE A 115 -5.11 13.21 -3.08
CA ILE A 115 -4.96 13.81 -4.41
C ILE A 115 -5.48 12.83 -5.45
N SER A 116 -6.38 13.29 -6.33
CA SER A 116 -6.92 12.50 -7.43
C SER A 116 -6.54 13.11 -8.79
N ILE A 117 -6.00 12.28 -9.68
CA ILE A 117 -5.66 12.63 -11.07
C ILE A 117 -6.79 12.13 -11.97
N SER A 118 -7.63 13.07 -12.42
CA SER A 118 -8.88 12.78 -13.12
C SER A 118 -8.98 13.53 -14.46
N GLN A 119 -9.82 13.03 -15.35
CA GLN A 119 -10.09 13.66 -16.63
C GLN A 119 -10.95 14.91 -16.41
N SER A 120 -10.55 16.05 -16.98
CA SER A 120 -11.51 17.14 -17.21
C SER A 120 -12.58 16.63 -18.18
N PRO A 121 -13.90 16.72 -17.87
CA PRO A 121 -14.97 16.13 -18.68
C PRO A 121 -14.98 16.53 -20.17
N GLU A 122 -14.32 17.65 -20.49
CA GLU A 122 -14.31 18.29 -21.82
C GLU A 122 -13.11 17.85 -22.69
N GLY A 123 -12.17 17.06 -22.15
CA GLY A 123 -10.86 16.82 -22.78
C GLY A 123 -10.57 15.38 -23.18
N ASN A 124 -10.77 15.04 -24.46
CA ASN A 124 -10.19 13.85 -25.10
C ASN A 124 -8.72 14.07 -25.49
N MET A 125 -7.87 14.38 -24.50
CA MET A 125 -6.42 14.39 -24.72
C MET A 125 -5.88 12.96 -24.69
N GLU A 126 -5.55 12.44 -25.87
CA GLU A 126 -4.59 11.34 -26.01
C GLU A 126 -3.23 11.80 -25.48
N ALA A 127 -2.69 11.11 -24.49
CA ALA A 127 -1.35 11.39 -23.98
C ALA A 127 -0.33 10.67 -24.87
N THR A 128 0.44 11.44 -25.65
CA THR A 128 1.56 10.91 -26.44
C THR A 128 2.60 10.27 -25.51
N GLY A 129 2.95 9.01 -25.79
CA GLY A 129 3.75 8.19 -24.88
C GLY A 129 5.19 8.69 -24.71
N GLY A 130 5.72 8.58 -23.49
CA GLY A 130 7.13 8.79 -23.15
C GLY A 130 7.45 10.08 -22.39
N ALA A 131 6.62 11.13 -22.49
CA ALA A 131 6.84 12.38 -21.75
C ALA A 131 6.26 12.32 -20.31
N ILE A 132 6.89 13.03 -19.37
CA ILE A 132 6.30 13.30 -18.05
C ILE A 132 5.34 14.49 -18.20
N ASN A 133 4.05 14.18 -18.29
CA ASN A 133 2.96 15.11 -18.56
C ASN A 133 2.36 15.75 -17.28
N TYR A 134 2.49 15.09 -16.14
CA TYR A 134 1.92 15.54 -14.86
C TYR A 134 3.02 15.49 -13.80
N ARG A 135 3.37 16.62 -13.20
CA ARG A 135 4.30 16.66 -12.06
C ARG A 135 3.58 17.16 -10.82
N ILE A 136 3.74 16.44 -9.71
CA ILE A 136 3.13 16.74 -8.42
C ILE A 136 4.26 16.82 -7.40
N GLU A 137 4.76 18.03 -7.20
CA GLU A 137 5.71 18.36 -6.13
C GLU A 137 4.93 18.55 -4.83
N LEU A 138 5.20 17.74 -3.81
CA LEU A 138 4.58 17.93 -2.50
C LEU A 138 5.34 18.96 -1.64
N GLY A 139 6.58 19.33 -1.98
CA GLY A 139 7.32 20.41 -1.30
C GLY A 139 7.57 20.20 0.20
N GLY A 140 7.56 18.95 0.68
CA GLY A 140 7.62 18.59 2.10
C GLY A 140 6.26 18.46 2.80
N HIS A 141 5.17 18.88 2.14
CA HIS A 141 3.81 18.79 2.69
C HIS A 141 3.32 17.36 2.88
N ARG A 142 2.28 17.25 3.72
CA ARG A 142 1.74 16.00 4.26
C ARG A 142 0.35 15.72 3.68
N LEU A 143 0.17 14.50 3.18
CA LEU A 143 -1.12 13.93 2.83
C LEU A 143 -1.49 12.89 3.91
N THR A 144 -2.41 13.24 4.81
CA THR A 144 -2.81 12.36 5.91
C THR A 144 -4.29 12.00 5.84
N ALA A 145 -4.61 10.74 6.18
CA ALA A 145 -5.97 10.32 6.46
C ALA A 145 -6.03 9.58 7.81
N GLU A 146 -7.07 9.82 8.58
CA GLU A 146 -7.40 9.05 9.78
C GLU A 146 -8.33 7.87 9.48
N ALA A 147 -9.03 7.94 8.34
CA ALA A 147 -10.04 6.95 7.95
C ALA A 147 -9.44 5.68 7.32
N GLU A 148 -10.23 4.61 7.41
CA GLU A 148 -10.02 3.41 6.62
C GLU A 148 -10.42 3.64 5.15
N GLU A 149 -10.02 2.72 4.28
CA GLU A 149 -10.32 2.71 2.83
C GLU A 149 -9.74 3.87 1.99
N MET A 150 -8.81 4.66 2.55
CA MET A 150 -8.25 5.86 1.91
C MET A 150 -6.96 5.63 1.11
N VAL A 151 -6.91 6.19 -0.10
CA VAL A 151 -5.70 6.28 -0.94
C VAL A 151 -5.01 7.63 -0.74
N GLY A 152 -3.68 7.69 -0.75
CA GLY A 152 -2.93 8.95 -0.69
C GLY A 152 -3.00 9.72 -2.01
N ILE A 153 -2.43 9.16 -3.08
CA ILE A 153 -2.56 9.71 -4.44
C ILE A 153 -3.07 8.64 -5.40
N GLU A 154 -4.14 8.93 -6.13
CA GLU A 154 -4.77 7.99 -7.06
C GLU A 154 -4.83 8.55 -8.50
N ASN A 155 -4.38 7.76 -9.47
CA ASN A 155 -4.60 8.03 -10.88
C ASN A 155 -5.86 7.28 -11.34
N ARG A 156 -6.98 8.02 -11.39
CA ARG A 156 -8.32 7.48 -11.70
C ARG A 156 -8.65 7.47 -13.18
N SER A 157 -7.93 8.24 -13.99
CA SER A 157 -8.17 8.41 -15.44
C SER A 157 -7.03 7.89 -16.30
N GLY A 158 -6.29 6.91 -15.76
CA GLY A 158 -5.30 6.12 -16.47
C GLY A 158 -4.14 6.88 -17.12
N ARG A 159 -3.87 8.11 -16.67
CA ARG A 159 -2.93 9.04 -17.33
C ARG A 159 -1.49 8.55 -17.29
N VAL A 160 -0.74 8.76 -18.37
CA VAL A 160 0.69 8.37 -18.45
C VAL A 160 1.61 9.59 -18.24
N GLY A 161 2.82 9.34 -17.76
CA GLY A 161 3.80 10.37 -17.47
C GLY A 161 3.52 11.13 -16.17
N VAL A 162 3.09 10.44 -15.12
CA VAL A 162 2.84 11.05 -13.80
C VAL A 162 4.09 10.93 -12.92
N ALA A 163 4.59 12.07 -12.44
CA ALA A 163 5.65 12.18 -11.44
C ALA A 163 5.10 12.70 -10.11
N VAL A 164 5.42 12.04 -8.98
CA VAL A 164 5.15 12.49 -7.61
C VAL A 164 6.46 12.58 -6.84
N ARG A 165 6.66 13.69 -6.12
CA ARG A 165 7.97 14.04 -5.57
C ARG A 165 7.90 14.74 -4.21
N ASN A 166 8.98 14.56 -3.45
CA ASN A 166 9.37 15.40 -2.31
C ASN A 166 8.25 15.61 -1.26
N GLY A 167 7.75 14.55 -0.60
CA GLY A 167 6.77 14.73 0.47
C GLY A 167 6.31 13.48 1.20
N PHE A 168 5.29 13.67 2.04
CA PHE A 168 4.87 12.68 3.04
C PHE A 168 3.42 12.22 2.82
N ILE A 169 3.17 10.91 2.94
CA ILE A 169 1.84 10.29 2.87
C ILE A 169 1.62 9.39 4.09
N ALA A 170 0.49 9.51 4.79
CA ALA A 170 0.04 8.54 5.79
C ALA A 170 -1.43 8.15 5.61
N VAL A 171 -1.67 6.86 5.32
CA VAL A 171 -3.00 6.24 5.18
C VAL A 171 -3.05 4.92 5.98
N PRO A 172 -3.18 4.99 7.32
CA PRO A 172 -2.82 3.89 8.23
C PRO A 172 -3.90 2.79 8.42
N GLY A 173 -5.07 2.92 7.79
CA GLY A 173 -6.16 1.94 7.90
C GLY A 173 -5.80 0.55 7.36
N ASN A 174 -6.45 -0.50 7.89
CA ASN A 174 -6.03 -1.90 7.69
C ASN A 174 -6.57 -2.58 6.41
N THR A 175 -7.31 -1.86 5.56
CA THR A 175 -8.07 -2.43 4.43
C THR A 175 -7.28 -2.46 3.13
N LYS A 176 -7.71 -3.25 2.13
CA LYS A 176 -7.09 -3.27 0.78
C LYS A 176 -7.22 -1.96 -0.01
N ALA A 177 -8.05 -1.03 0.44
CA ALA A 177 -8.14 0.30 -0.16
C ALA A 177 -7.12 1.29 0.44
N ASN A 178 -6.50 0.99 1.60
CA ASN A 178 -5.47 1.83 2.21
C ASN A 178 -4.11 1.71 1.48
N ARG A 179 -3.95 2.53 0.43
CA ARG A 179 -2.78 2.58 -0.48
C ARG A 179 -2.10 3.94 -0.46
N GLY A 180 -0.78 4.00 -0.33
CA GLY A 180 -0.05 5.28 -0.39
C GLY A 180 -0.17 5.97 -1.75
N ILE A 181 0.30 5.32 -2.82
CA ILE A 181 0.14 5.76 -4.22
C ILE A 181 -0.44 4.60 -5.05
N SER A 182 -1.38 4.90 -5.94
CA SER A 182 -2.12 3.93 -6.76
C SER A 182 -2.22 4.42 -8.21
N PHE A 183 -1.25 4.03 -9.04
CA PHE A 183 -1.11 4.48 -10.44
C PHE A 183 -1.31 3.34 -11.44
N ARG A 184 -2.50 3.31 -12.03
CA ARG A 184 -2.96 2.24 -12.92
C ARG A 184 -3.49 2.90 -14.18
N ALA A 185 -2.89 2.58 -15.34
CA ALA A 185 -3.46 3.02 -16.62
C ALA A 185 -4.67 2.15 -16.98
N ASP A 186 -5.71 2.69 -17.61
CA ASP A 186 -6.87 1.87 -18.04
C ASP A 186 -6.50 0.82 -19.10
N SER A 187 -5.41 1.07 -19.82
CA SER A 187 -4.72 0.13 -20.72
C SER A 187 -3.83 -0.90 -20.01
N THR A 188 -3.64 -0.81 -18.68
CA THR A 188 -2.91 -1.84 -17.91
C THR A 188 -3.84 -2.95 -17.41
N PRO A 189 -3.33 -4.18 -17.19
CA PRO A 189 -4.16 -5.39 -17.32
C PRO A 189 -5.18 -5.66 -16.23
N LEU A 190 -5.42 -4.76 -15.28
CA LEU A 190 -6.48 -4.94 -14.27
C LEU A 190 -7.88 -4.93 -14.90
N ASN A 191 -8.07 -4.23 -16.02
CA ASN A 191 -9.28 -4.33 -16.84
C ASN A 191 -9.37 -5.66 -17.62
N LEU A 192 -8.23 -6.29 -17.96
CA LEU A 192 -8.17 -7.65 -18.53
C LEU A 192 -8.28 -8.75 -17.45
N GLY A 193 -7.94 -8.47 -16.20
CA GLY A 193 -7.99 -9.41 -15.08
C GLY A 193 -9.38 -10.00 -14.82
N LYS A 194 -10.45 -9.28 -15.19
CA LYS A 194 -11.84 -9.79 -15.19
C LYS A 194 -12.10 -10.89 -16.24
N ARG A 195 -11.18 -11.12 -17.19
CA ARG A 195 -11.29 -12.13 -18.27
C ARG A 195 -10.24 -13.25 -18.20
N GLN A 196 -9.17 -13.10 -17.41
CA GLN A 196 -7.98 -13.97 -17.49
C GLN A 196 -7.75 -14.90 -16.28
N CYS A 197 -8.41 -14.67 -15.15
CA CYS A 197 -8.34 -15.60 -14.01
C CYS A 197 -8.95 -16.98 -14.37
N PRO A 198 -8.26 -18.10 -14.07
CA PRO A 198 -8.88 -19.43 -14.13
C PRO A 198 -10.10 -19.52 -13.21
N ILE A 199 -11.13 -20.23 -13.68
CA ILE A 199 -12.41 -20.37 -12.95
C ILE A 199 -12.15 -20.97 -11.57
N GLY A 200 -12.54 -20.25 -10.52
CA GLY A 200 -12.33 -20.63 -9.12
C GLY A 200 -11.17 -19.92 -8.40
N ILE A 201 -10.27 -19.22 -9.11
CA ILE A 201 -9.17 -18.48 -8.46
C ILE A 201 -9.55 -17.02 -8.19
N ILE A 202 -9.60 -16.63 -6.92
CA ILE A 202 -10.18 -15.36 -6.45
C ILE A 202 -9.20 -14.17 -6.53
N LYS A 203 -7.88 -14.41 -6.65
CA LYS A 203 -6.82 -13.38 -6.60
C LYS A 203 -5.90 -13.46 -7.82
N CYS A 204 -6.29 -12.86 -8.96
CA CYS A 204 -5.47 -12.89 -10.19
C CYS A 204 -4.07 -12.26 -10.00
N GLU A 205 -3.93 -11.33 -9.04
CA GLU A 205 -2.66 -10.71 -8.65
C GLU A 205 -1.60 -11.70 -8.13
N ASP A 206 -2.01 -12.90 -7.70
CA ASP A 206 -1.15 -13.96 -7.17
C ASP A 206 -0.76 -15.01 -8.22
N ILE A 207 -1.28 -14.93 -9.45
CA ILE A 207 -1.05 -15.92 -10.52
C ILE A 207 -0.03 -15.37 -11.54
N PRO A 208 0.98 -16.15 -11.95
CA PRO A 208 1.74 -15.89 -13.18
C PRO A 208 0.82 -15.73 -14.42
N SER A 209 1.16 -14.83 -15.34
CA SER A 209 0.53 -14.69 -16.66
C SER A 209 0.76 -15.90 -17.58
N SER A 210 1.81 -16.69 -17.35
CA SER A 210 1.98 -18.01 -17.97
C SER A 210 0.95 -19.04 -17.49
N GLN A 211 0.20 -18.73 -16.43
CA GLN A 211 -0.79 -19.60 -15.77
C GLN A 211 -2.21 -19.01 -15.78
N THR A 212 -2.47 -17.96 -16.57
CA THR A 212 -3.83 -17.49 -16.88
C THR A 212 -4.49 -18.38 -17.95
N VAL A 213 -5.80 -18.23 -18.15
CA VAL A 213 -6.59 -19.04 -19.10
C VAL A 213 -6.08 -18.95 -20.54
N ASP A 214 -5.47 -17.83 -20.91
CA ASP A 214 -4.88 -17.55 -22.22
C ASP A 214 -3.36 -17.80 -22.30
N GLY A 215 -2.68 -18.05 -21.18
CA GLY A 215 -1.25 -18.37 -21.10
C GLY A 215 -0.32 -17.29 -21.66
N ARG A 216 -0.73 -16.01 -21.64
CA ARG A 216 -0.05 -14.91 -22.30
C ARG A 216 0.21 -13.75 -21.34
N SER A 217 1.47 -13.32 -21.26
CA SER A 217 1.83 -12.02 -20.68
C SER A 217 1.04 -10.89 -21.38
N PRO A 218 0.33 -10.02 -20.62
CA PRO A 218 -0.40 -8.91 -21.22
C PRO A 218 0.52 -7.92 -21.94
N THR A 219 -0.02 -7.22 -22.95
CA THR A 219 0.66 -6.08 -23.55
C THR A 219 0.53 -4.86 -22.64
N TYR A 220 1.65 -4.41 -22.07
CA TYR A 220 1.70 -3.23 -21.20
C TYR A 220 1.88 -1.95 -22.01
N GLY A 221 1.11 -0.91 -21.69
CA GLY A 221 1.31 0.44 -22.23
C GLY A 221 2.52 1.17 -21.63
N GLU A 222 3.03 2.15 -22.37
CA GLU A 222 4.08 3.08 -21.92
C GLU A 222 3.55 4.06 -20.88
N THR A 223 3.87 3.84 -19.60
CA THR A 223 3.32 4.63 -18.47
C THR A 223 4.28 5.64 -17.88
N ASN A 224 5.58 5.32 -17.83
CA ASN A 224 6.65 6.25 -17.44
C ASN A 224 6.35 7.01 -16.12
N TYR A 225 5.81 6.30 -15.12
CA TYR A 225 5.56 6.88 -13.80
C TYR A 225 6.86 7.14 -13.05
N VAL A 226 6.93 8.22 -12.28
CA VAL A 226 8.08 8.52 -11.41
C VAL A 226 7.60 8.79 -9.99
N ILE A 227 8.13 8.07 -9.01
CA ILE A 227 7.89 8.31 -7.59
C ILE A 227 9.27 8.46 -6.94
N GLU A 228 9.62 9.65 -6.47
CA GLU A 228 10.94 9.90 -5.89
C GLU A 228 10.93 10.79 -4.64
N LYS A 229 11.83 10.52 -3.70
CA LYS A 229 12.01 11.30 -2.45
C LYS A 229 10.72 11.39 -1.61
N MET A 230 10.01 10.27 -1.54
CA MET A 230 8.74 10.15 -0.82
C MET A 230 8.91 9.43 0.51
N VAL A 231 8.12 9.82 1.52
CA VAL A 231 7.93 9.05 2.76
C VAL A 231 6.47 8.59 2.81
N ILE A 232 6.24 7.28 2.69
CA ILE A 232 4.91 6.70 2.53
C ILE A 232 4.63 5.69 3.64
N HIS A 233 3.67 6.01 4.50
CA HIS A 233 3.15 5.13 5.54
C HIS A 233 1.75 4.64 5.12
N ALA A 234 1.54 3.34 4.95
CA ALA A 234 0.24 2.81 4.51
C ALA A 234 -0.13 1.48 5.18
N GLY A 235 -1.40 1.27 5.52
CA GLY A 235 -1.78 0.06 6.23
C GLY A 235 -1.77 -1.22 5.38
N TRP A 236 -2.02 -1.14 4.06
CA TRP A 236 -1.95 -2.32 3.17
C TRP A 236 -0.77 -2.30 2.18
N ARG A 237 -0.71 -1.31 1.27
CA ARG A 237 0.36 -1.15 0.27
C ARG A 237 0.88 0.29 0.22
N GLY A 238 2.18 0.45 0.05
CA GLY A 238 2.80 1.76 -0.12
C GLY A 238 2.60 2.28 -1.54
N VAL A 239 2.95 1.46 -2.52
CA VAL A 239 2.84 1.79 -3.95
C VAL A 239 2.22 0.62 -4.73
N ASP A 240 1.25 0.93 -5.58
CA ASP A 240 0.64 -0.01 -6.53
C ASP A 240 0.69 0.65 -7.92
N VAL A 241 1.55 0.13 -8.81
CA VAL A 241 1.95 0.77 -10.07
C VAL A 241 1.90 -0.21 -11.25
N GLY A 242 1.38 0.25 -12.38
CA GLY A 242 1.26 -0.55 -13.61
C GLY A 242 1.92 0.08 -14.83
N GLY A 243 2.34 -0.76 -15.78
CA GLY A 243 2.86 -0.36 -17.08
C GLY A 243 4.39 -0.33 -17.18
N ARG A 244 4.88 0.16 -18.33
CA ARG A 244 6.29 0.13 -18.73
C ARG A 244 7.09 1.33 -18.20
N ASN A 245 8.40 1.12 -17.99
CA ASN A 245 9.39 2.16 -17.71
C ASN A 245 9.11 3.00 -16.44
N ASN A 246 8.44 2.41 -15.44
CA ASN A 246 8.14 3.09 -14.18
C ASN A 246 9.39 3.17 -13.26
N VAL A 247 9.58 4.30 -12.58
CA VAL A 247 10.69 4.57 -11.66
C VAL A 247 10.17 4.80 -10.24
N LEU A 248 10.72 4.08 -9.27
CA LEU A 248 10.52 4.30 -7.84
C LEU A 248 11.88 4.42 -7.15
N ARG A 249 12.23 5.60 -6.63
CA ARG A 249 13.56 5.82 -6.06
C ARG A 249 13.64 6.73 -4.85
N ASP A 250 14.77 6.61 -4.13
CA ASP A 250 15.17 7.51 -3.04
C ASP A 250 14.10 7.70 -1.95
N SER A 251 13.20 6.71 -1.79
CA SER A 251 11.97 6.83 -0.98
C SER A 251 11.94 5.85 0.20
N VAL A 252 11.25 6.23 1.27
CA VAL A 252 10.97 5.38 2.44
C VAL A 252 9.51 4.94 2.38
N ILE A 253 9.27 3.63 2.37
CA ILE A 253 7.94 3.05 2.31
C ILE A 253 7.78 2.08 3.48
N GLU A 254 6.97 2.45 4.47
CA GLU A 254 6.65 1.63 5.64
C GLU A 254 5.18 1.20 5.61
N VAL A 255 4.92 -0.12 5.63
CA VAL A 255 3.57 -0.66 5.57
C VAL A 255 3.23 -1.64 6.68
N ALA A 256 2.00 -1.57 7.18
CA ALA A 256 1.53 -2.51 8.20
C ALA A 256 1.31 -3.92 7.61
N GLY A 257 0.92 -4.00 6.33
CA GLY A 257 0.71 -5.24 5.59
C GLY A 257 1.99 -5.98 5.17
N ARG A 258 1.85 -6.87 4.18
CA ARG A 258 2.89 -7.79 3.68
C ARG A 258 3.60 -7.34 2.40
N VAL A 259 3.01 -6.42 1.65
CA VAL A 259 3.49 -5.95 0.34
C VAL A 259 3.68 -4.45 0.39
N ALA A 260 4.92 -3.96 0.31
CA ALA A 260 5.22 -2.53 0.26
C ALA A 260 4.96 -1.96 -1.15
N VAL A 261 5.37 -2.70 -2.18
CA VAL A 261 5.24 -2.32 -3.59
C VAL A 261 4.72 -3.48 -4.43
N PHE A 262 3.72 -3.20 -5.27
CA PHE A 262 3.34 -4.07 -6.38
C PHE A 262 3.56 -3.31 -7.70
N GLN A 263 4.48 -3.79 -8.53
CA GLN A 263 4.75 -3.28 -9.89
C GLN A 263 4.45 -4.37 -10.91
N PHE A 264 3.69 -4.03 -11.95
CA PHE A 264 3.38 -4.93 -13.05
C PHE A 264 3.65 -4.28 -14.41
N GLY A 265 4.48 -4.94 -15.22
CA GLY A 265 4.99 -4.44 -16.50
C GLY A 265 6.51 -4.21 -16.50
N PRO A 266 7.15 -4.25 -17.69
CA PRO A 266 8.61 -4.36 -17.83
C PRO A 266 9.38 -3.04 -17.64
N ASN A 267 10.71 -3.17 -17.59
CA ASN A 267 11.70 -2.08 -17.52
C ASN A 267 11.58 -1.17 -16.28
N ALA A 268 10.94 -1.64 -15.21
CA ALA A 268 10.82 -0.84 -13.99
C ALA A 268 12.18 -0.65 -13.30
N VAL A 269 12.46 0.55 -12.81
CA VAL A 269 13.66 0.89 -12.03
C VAL A 269 13.27 1.19 -10.60
N ILE A 270 13.77 0.38 -9.66
CA ILE A 270 13.45 0.45 -8.23
C ILE A 270 14.76 0.56 -7.47
N GLU A 271 15.14 1.78 -7.07
CA GLU A 271 16.51 2.06 -6.59
C GLU A 271 16.60 2.93 -5.33
N ASN A 272 17.60 2.66 -4.49
CA ASN A 272 17.93 3.43 -3.28
C ASN A 272 16.79 3.55 -2.23
N ASN A 273 15.70 2.77 -2.34
CA ASN A 273 14.56 2.88 -1.43
C ASN A 273 14.80 2.14 -0.11
N THR A 274 14.11 2.54 0.95
CA THR A 274 13.98 1.75 2.18
C THR A 274 12.55 1.22 2.31
N PHE A 275 12.38 -0.09 2.24
CA PHE A 275 11.11 -0.78 2.42
C PHE A 275 11.02 -1.39 3.82
N VAL A 276 9.94 -1.10 4.53
CA VAL A 276 9.66 -1.65 5.87
C VAL A 276 8.28 -2.31 5.86
N VAL A 277 8.20 -3.58 6.27
CA VAL A 277 6.94 -4.34 6.38
C VAL A 277 6.75 -4.88 7.79
N HIS A 278 5.53 -4.75 8.33
CA HIS A 278 5.16 -5.34 9.64
C HIS A 278 4.45 -6.70 9.49
N GLY A 279 4.02 -7.07 8.27
CA GLY A 279 3.53 -8.41 7.95
C GLY A 279 2.16 -8.77 8.53
N LYS A 280 1.34 -7.77 8.89
CA LYS A 280 -0.03 -7.98 9.39
C LYS A 280 -0.97 -8.42 8.28
N GLY A 281 -2.08 -9.06 8.66
CA GLY A 281 -3.09 -9.59 7.73
C GLY A 281 -2.80 -11.02 7.25
N GLU A 282 -3.70 -11.54 6.41
CA GLU A 282 -3.60 -12.87 5.79
C GLU A 282 -2.27 -13.08 5.05
N THR A 283 -1.69 -14.27 5.15
CA THR A 283 -0.64 -14.73 4.22
C THR A 283 -1.22 -15.07 2.85
N GLY A 284 -0.86 -14.30 1.82
CA GLY A 284 -0.92 -14.74 0.43
C GLY A 284 0.27 -15.64 0.09
N ALA A 285 0.04 -16.70 -0.69
CA ALA A 285 1.11 -17.62 -1.10
C ALA A 285 2.24 -16.89 -1.86
N PHE A 286 1.89 -15.84 -2.61
CA PHE A 286 2.81 -15.07 -3.46
C PHE A 286 3.14 -13.67 -2.91
N ASP A 287 2.93 -13.44 -1.60
CA ASP A 287 3.32 -12.21 -0.91
C ASP A 287 4.83 -11.99 -0.89
N ALA A 288 5.25 -10.74 -1.10
CA ALA A 288 6.59 -10.23 -0.86
C ALA A 288 6.58 -8.71 -0.69
N VAL A 289 7.64 -8.16 -0.08
CA VAL A 289 7.79 -6.72 0.13
C VAL A 289 7.75 -5.97 -1.18
N LEU A 290 8.55 -6.42 -2.16
CA LEU A 290 8.47 -6.00 -3.54
C LEU A 290 7.94 -7.18 -4.37
N LYS A 291 6.74 -7.00 -4.94
CA LYS A 291 6.13 -7.96 -5.86
C LYS A 291 6.21 -7.43 -7.28
N LEU A 292 6.87 -8.18 -8.16
CA LEU A 292 7.07 -7.88 -9.56
C LEU A 292 6.30 -8.89 -10.42
N ARG A 293 5.60 -8.40 -11.44
CA ARG A 293 4.84 -9.22 -12.39
C ARG A 293 5.09 -8.76 -13.83
N ASP A 294 5.36 -9.70 -14.73
CA ASP A 294 5.68 -9.45 -16.15
C ASP A 294 6.77 -8.36 -16.30
N ALA A 295 7.66 -8.27 -15.31
CA ALA A 295 8.58 -7.16 -15.10
C ALA A 295 9.92 -7.40 -15.82
N HIS A 296 9.84 -7.78 -17.10
CA HIS A 296 11.02 -8.11 -17.91
C HIS A 296 12.03 -6.96 -17.92
N GLY A 297 13.32 -7.25 -17.74
CA GLY A 297 14.40 -6.26 -17.73
C GLY A 297 14.38 -5.28 -16.53
N ALA A 298 13.54 -5.49 -15.52
CA ALA A 298 13.47 -4.60 -14.36
C ALA A 298 14.78 -4.59 -13.54
N VAL A 299 15.10 -3.43 -12.97
CA VAL A 299 16.31 -3.21 -12.15
C VAL A 299 15.90 -2.88 -10.72
N VAL A 300 16.30 -3.72 -9.77
CA VAL A 300 16.11 -3.53 -8.33
C VAL A 300 17.48 -3.36 -7.69
N ARG A 301 17.90 -2.14 -7.35
CA ARG A 301 19.27 -1.90 -6.85
C ARG A 301 19.40 -1.00 -5.63
N ASN A 302 20.40 -1.26 -4.79
CA ASN A 302 20.74 -0.46 -3.60
C ASN A 302 19.60 -0.26 -2.58
N ASN A 303 18.50 -1.02 -2.65
CA ASN A 303 17.38 -0.88 -1.72
C ASN A 303 17.67 -1.57 -0.39
N THR A 304 17.10 -1.08 0.70
CA THR A 304 17.12 -1.72 2.02
C THR A 304 15.73 -2.28 2.35
N PHE A 305 15.63 -3.61 2.49
CA PHE A 305 14.42 -4.32 2.89
C PHE A 305 14.48 -4.66 4.38
N ILE A 306 13.44 -4.32 5.15
CA ILE A 306 13.34 -4.58 6.59
C ILE A 306 12.01 -5.25 6.96
N PHE A 307 12.07 -6.42 7.60
CA PHE A 307 10.92 -7.04 8.25
C PHE A 307 10.87 -6.66 9.74
N LYS A 308 9.76 -6.07 10.17
CA LYS A 308 9.44 -5.73 11.57
C LYS A 308 8.25 -6.57 12.07
N GLY A 309 8.28 -7.87 11.83
CA GLY A 309 7.23 -8.79 12.30
C GLY A 309 7.17 -8.94 13.83
N GLY A 310 6.03 -9.43 14.32
CA GLY A 310 5.89 -9.90 15.69
C GLY A 310 6.46 -11.31 15.90
N LEU A 311 6.56 -11.74 17.16
CA LEU A 311 7.26 -12.97 17.59
C LEU A 311 6.83 -14.26 16.86
N PHE A 312 5.59 -14.32 16.35
CA PHE A 312 5.04 -15.49 15.64
C PHE A 312 4.80 -15.27 14.14
N THR A 313 5.08 -14.09 13.59
CA THR A 313 4.89 -13.81 12.16
C THR A 313 6.16 -14.13 11.37
N ARG A 314 6.08 -15.08 10.43
CA ARG A 314 7.16 -15.30 9.46
C ARG A 314 7.16 -14.20 8.39
N ALA A 315 8.37 -13.85 7.96
CA ALA A 315 8.58 -12.96 6.84
C ALA A 315 8.02 -13.58 5.54
N PRO A 316 7.45 -12.77 4.62
CA PRO A 316 7.30 -13.18 3.23
C PRO A 316 8.69 -13.21 2.55
N ALA A 317 8.77 -13.52 1.26
CA ALA A 317 9.98 -13.22 0.50
C ALA A 317 10.23 -11.70 0.47
N ALA A 318 11.48 -11.25 0.37
CA ALA A 318 11.74 -9.82 0.20
C ALA A 318 11.35 -9.35 -1.21
N ILE A 319 11.74 -10.10 -2.24
CA ILE A 319 11.36 -9.88 -3.64
C ILE A 319 10.63 -11.13 -4.16
N ASN A 320 9.51 -10.95 -4.86
CA ASN A 320 8.81 -12.02 -5.57
C ASN A 320 8.64 -11.68 -7.06
N LEU A 321 9.03 -12.59 -7.93
CA LEU A 321 8.94 -12.48 -9.39
C LEU A 321 7.85 -13.40 -9.94
N LEU A 322 6.96 -12.86 -10.77
CA LEU A 322 5.93 -13.58 -11.51
C LEU A 322 6.16 -13.30 -13.01
N ASP A 323 6.51 -14.34 -13.79
CA ASP A 323 6.94 -14.25 -15.21
C ASP A 323 7.86 -13.06 -15.53
N SER A 324 8.77 -12.71 -14.62
CA SER A 324 9.63 -11.54 -14.76
C SER A 324 11.03 -11.98 -15.16
N LYS A 325 11.40 -11.74 -16.42
CA LYS A 325 12.68 -12.15 -17.00
C LYS A 325 13.77 -11.11 -16.86
N ASP A 326 15.01 -11.57 -16.85
CA ASP A 326 16.24 -10.76 -16.94
C ASP A 326 16.31 -9.66 -15.87
N VAL A 327 15.69 -9.92 -14.71
CA VAL A 327 15.61 -8.97 -13.60
C VAL A 327 16.97 -8.83 -12.94
N ARG A 328 17.47 -7.59 -12.86
CA ARG A 328 18.77 -7.26 -12.28
C ARG A 328 18.60 -6.84 -10.82
N ILE A 329 19.01 -7.68 -9.88
CA ILE A 329 18.91 -7.45 -8.44
C ILE A 329 20.33 -7.22 -7.89
N GLU A 330 20.71 -5.97 -7.63
CA GLU A 330 22.13 -5.59 -7.38
C GLU A 330 22.31 -4.74 -6.11
N GLY A 331 23.19 -5.12 -5.18
CA GLY A 331 23.59 -4.29 -4.03
C GLY A 331 22.51 -4.07 -2.96
N ASN A 332 21.46 -4.89 -2.93
CA ASN A 332 20.33 -4.71 -2.00
C ASN A 332 20.64 -5.30 -0.61
N THR A 333 20.26 -4.59 0.45
CA THR A 333 20.38 -5.02 1.85
C THR A 333 19.08 -5.65 2.33
N PHE A 334 19.15 -6.80 3.01
CA PHE A 334 17.98 -7.53 3.52
C PHE A 334 18.12 -7.78 5.03
N LYS A 335 17.12 -7.37 5.82
CA LYS A 335 17.09 -7.49 7.28
C LYS A 335 15.79 -8.18 7.72
N GLY A 336 15.92 -9.37 8.34
CA GLY A 336 14.78 -10.16 8.81
C GLY A 336 14.06 -10.98 7.73
N PHE A 337 14.75 -11.36 6.65
CA PHE A 337 14.20 -12.21 5.58
C PHE A 337 15.03 -13.47 5.38
N ASP A 338 14.40 -14.63 5.51
CA ASP A 338 15.01 -15.93 5.19
C ASP A 338 15.12 -16.11 3.66
N GLN A 339 14.10 -15.67 2.92
CA GLN A 339 14.06 -15.71 1.46
C GLN A 339 14.23 -14.31 0.85
N LYS A 340 15.41 -14.03 0.27
CA LYS A 340 15.68 -12.77 -0.46
C LYS A 340 14.85 -12.64 -1.73
N VAL A 341 14.82 -13.68 -2.55
CA VAL A 341 14.13 -13.71 -3.85
C VAL A 341 13.33 -15.01 -3.97
N ARG A 342 12.10 -14.91 -4.48
CA ARG A 342 11.32 -16.04 -5.00
C ARG A 342 11.00 -15.79 -6.47
N ALA A 343 11.14 -16.80 -7.29
CA ALA A 343 10.80 -16.78 -8.72
C ALA A 343 9.70 -17.81 -8.99
N ASN A 344 8.69 -17.43 -9.77
CA ASN A 344 7.55 -18.29 -10.13
C ASN A 344 7.14 -18.00 -11.58
N GLY A 345 6.58 -19.01 -12.25
CA GLY A 345 6.39 -18.96 -13.70
C GLY A 345 7.74 -18.87 -14.43
N ASP A 346 7.73 -18.26 -15.60
CA ASP A 346 8.89 -18.07 -16.48
C ASP A 346 9.69 -16.82 -16.07
N SER A 347 10.21 -16.85 -14.83
CA SER A 347 10.99 -15.76 -14.21
C SER A 347 12.49 -16.06 -14.20
N THR A 348 13.31 -15.15 -14.70
CA THR A 348 14.77 -15.22 -14.66
C THR A 348 15.35 -13.96 -14.01
N TYR A 349 16.43 -14.10 -13.23
CA TYR A 349 17.06 -12.97 -12.55
C TYR A 349 18.56 -13.19 -12.33
N THR A 350 19.29 -12.08 -12.20
CA THR A 350 20.67 -12.05 -11.72
C THR A 350 20.69 -11.38 -10.35
N LEU A 351 21.35 -11.99 -9.37
CA LEU A 351 21.56 -11.45 -8.03
C LEU A 351 23.04 -11.15 -7.80
N LYS A 352 23.36 -9.93 -7.35
CA LYS A 352 24.72 -9.47 -6.99
C LYS A 352 24.70 -8.68 -5.68
#